data_AF-A0A2R6P0G6-F1
#
_entry.id   AF-A0A2R6P0G6-F1
#
_cell.length_a   1.000
_cell.length_b   1.000
_cell.length_c   1.000
_cell.angle_alpha   90.00
_cell.angle_beta   90.00
_cell.angle_gamma   90.00
#
_symmetry.space_group_name_H-M   'P 1'
#
loop_
_entity.id
_entity.type
_entity.pdbx_description
1 polymer ?
#
loop_
_entity_poly.entity_id
_entity_poly.type
_entity_poly.pdbx_seq_one_letter_code
_entity_poly.pdbx_strand_id
1 'polypeptide(L)'
;MDSLGDSHFDLHPDEFFRPQGALNDPSIPAPSDEDIFTTRHGHADFDRFLLTESPEAFAQFSRWKDRMRAREPVSMTDTVVIAQTDGFAAWRMPFEPRYPLEALPESTEAHLHTIKRATFPLFAQMLEQSNSFHLSLEKELTPINGLGYARTFVCTLLQVDGQEVAGNAPDKLCVKIFDDSYGEVSDIHSRPLWMQLFHTATELIQREENTYTRLRHAWGSALPWYYGAHSFTDIYGRNFYGILMEFVPHVEQDIKQFKVHDMLFEFYNTPTSAKQTGAPIR
;
A
#
# COMPACT_ATOMS: atom_id res chain seq x y z
N MET A 1 -47.55 21.57 -7.23
CA MET A 1 -46.32 22.03 -6.54
C MET A 1 -45.99 20.93 -5.57
N ASP A 2 -45.29 19.93 -6.09
CA ASP A 2 -44.97 18.71 -5.35
C ASP A 2 -43.64 18.91 -4.63
N SER A 3 -43.72 18.82 -3.30
CA SER A 3 -42.59 18.89 -2.40
C SER A 3 -41.70 17.66 -2.62
N LEU A 4 -40.58 17.82 -3.31
CA LEU A 4 -39.52 16.81 -3.38
C LEU A 4 -38.88 16.71 -1.99
N GLY A 5 -39.11 15.58 -1.33
CA GLY A 5 -38.58 15.28 0.00
C GLY A 5 -37.06 15.13 -0.03
N ASP A 6 -36.43 15.71 0.99
CA ASP A 6 -35.05 15.46 1.39
C ASP A 6 -34.86 13.95 1.61
N SER A 7 -34.28 13.28 0.62
CA SER A 7 -33.79 11.90 0.78
C SER A 7 -32.41 11.98 1.41
N HIS A 8 -32.40 12.13 2.73
CA HIS A 8 -31.23 11.84 3.54
C HIS A 8 -30.83 10.39 3.22
N PHE A 9 -29.63 10.17 2.68
CA PHE A 9 -29.07 8.83 2.54
C PHE A 9 -28.75 8.31 3.95
N ASP A 10 -29.77 7.80 4.63
CA ASP A 10 -29.61 6.93 5.79
C ASP A 10 -29.00 5.63 5.28
N LEU A 11 -27.66 5.60 5.22
CA LEU A 11 -26.93 4.34 5.12
C LEU A 11 -27.28 3.55 6.37
N HIS A 12 -28.23 2.63 6.24
CA HIS A 12 -28.59 1.70 7.29
C HIS A 12 -27.30 1.00 7.75
N PRO A 13 -26.93 1.09 9.04
CA PRO A 13 -25.77 0.39 9.59
C PRO A 13 -25.83 -1.12 9.41
N ASP A 14 -26.92 -1.69 8.91
CA ASP A 14 -27.10 -3.13 8.77
C ASP A 14 -26.66 -3.68 7.40
N GLU A 15 -26.33 -2.83 6.42
CA GLU A 15 -25.80 -3.27 5.12
C GLU A 15 -24.26 -3.28 5.06
N PHE A 16 -23.61 -3.69 6.14
CA PHE A 16 -22.18 -3.99 6.08
C PHE A 16 -21.94 -5.15 5.11
N PHE A 17 -21.04 -4.94 4.15
CA PHE A 17 -20.58 -5.98 3.22
C PHE A 17 -20.08 -7.19 4.01
N ARG A 18 -20.89 -8.26 4.04
CA ARG A 18 -20.44 -9.56 4.53
C ARG A 18 -19.70 -10.24 3.39
N PRO A 19 -18.41 -10.58 3.53
CA PRO A 19 -17.76 -11.42 2.54
C PRO A 19 -18.59 -12.70 2.37
N GLN A 20 -18.69 -13.20 1.15
CA GLN A 20 -19.29 -14.50 0.88
C GLN A 20 -18.15 -15.52 0.78
N GLY A 21 -18.16 -16.54 1.63
CA GLY A 21 -17.19 -17.62 1.64
C GLY A 21 -17.81 -18.92 2.14
N ALA A 22 -17.06 -20.01 2.04
CA ALA A 22 -17.46 -21.28 2.64
C ALA A 22 -16.93 -21.36 4.07
N LEU A 23 -17.76 -21.76 5.02
CA LEU A 23 -17.28 -22.12 6.34
C LEU A 23 -16.40 -23.37 6.22
N ASN A 24 -15.35 -23.43 7.05
CA ASN A 24 -14.54 -24.64 7.14
C ASN A 24 -15.42 -25.84 7.50
N ASP A 25 -15.11 -27.00 6.92
CA ASP A 25 -15.76 -28.25 7.27
C ASP A 25 -15.56 -28.52 8.77
N PRO A 26 -16.62 -28.58 9.59
CA PRO A 26 -16.50 -28.77 11.04
C PRO A 26 -15.92 -30.14 11.41
N SER A 27 -15.85 -31.09 10.46
CA SER A 27 -15.18 -32.38 10.66
C SER A 27 -13.65 -32.29 10.58
N ILE A 28 -13.11 -31.20 10.02
CA ILE A 28 -11.68 -30.92 9.98
C ILE A 28 -11.32 -30.08 11.22
N PRO A 29 -10.51 -30.61 12.15
CA PRO A 29 -10.09 -29.84 13.32
C PRO A 29 -9.37 -28.55 12.92
N ALA A 30 -9.65 -27.47 13.63
CA ALA A 30 -8.89 -26.23 13.47
C ALA A 30 -7.40 -26.47 13.80
N PRO A 31 -6.47 -25.83 13.06
CA PRO A 31 -5.04 -25.95 13.35
C PRO A 31 -4.72 -25.42 14.74
N SER A 32 -3.66 -25.97 15.35
CA SER A 32 -3.18 -25.46 16.64
C SER A 32 -2.55 -24.07 16.48
N ASP A 33 -2.42 -23.34 17.60
CA ASP A 33 -1.72 -22.05 17.60
C ASP A 33 -0.27 -22.19 17.13
N GLU A 34 0.44 -23.26 17.53
CA GLU A 34 1.82 -23.49 17.11
C GLU A 34 1.93 -23.77 15.61
N ASP A 35 0.96 -24.50 15.03
CA ASP A 35 0.89 -24.68 13.58
C ASP A 35 0.70 -23.33 12.90
N ILE A 36 -0.26 -22.52 13.35
CA ILE A 36 -0.51 -21.18 12.82
C ILE A 36 0.73 -20.28 12.92
N PHE A 37 1.40 -20.26 14.07
CA PHE A 37 2.60 -19.44 14.27
C PHE A 37 3.76 -19.85 13.38
N THR A 38 3.82 -21.12 13.00
CA THR A 38 4.87 -21.68 12.14
C THR A 38 4.56 -21.48 10.66
N THR A 39 3.31 -21.66 10.25
CA THR A 39 2.92 -21.68 8.82
C THR A 39 2.36 -20.37 8.28
N ARG A 40 1.98 -19.42 9.13
CA ARG A 40 1.38 -18.15 8.72
C ARG A 40 2.37 -17.00 8.86
N HIS A 41 2.60 -16.29 7.77
CA HIS A 41 3.62 -15.24 7.65
C HIS A 41 3.02 -13.84 7.47
N GLY A 42 1.78 -13.74 6.97
CA GLY A 42 1.09 -12.47 6.79
C GLY A 42 -0.43 -12.58 6.95
N HIS A 43 -1.11 -11.45 6.83
CA HIS A 43 -2.57 -11.36 6.89
C HIS A 43 -3.23 -12.14 5.74
N ALA A 44 -2.58 -12.22 4.59
CA ALA A 44 -3.06 -12.97 3.43
C ALA A 44 -3.18 -14.49 3.67
N ASP A 45 -2.50 -15.02 4.70
CA ASP A 45 -2.60 -16.44 5.04
C ASP A 45 -3.84 -16.78 5.87
N PHE A 46 -4.64 -15.77 6.24
CA PHE A 46 -5.88 -15.94 6.99
C PHE A 46 -7.09 -15.70 6.09
N ASP A 47 -8.06 -16.61 6.16
CA ASP A 47 -9.31 -16.45 5.41
C ASP A 47 -10.16 -15.33 6.04
N ARG A 48 -10.35 -14.25 5.27
CA ARG A 48 -11.08 -13.06 5.70
C ARG A 48 -12.54 -13.35 6.07
N PHE A 49 -13.18 -14.29 5.38
CA PHE A 49 -14.55 -14.70 5.69
C PHE A 49 -14.60 -15.44 7.02
N LEU A 50 -13.69 -16.38 7.25
CA LEU A 50 -13.59 -17.12 8.51
C LEU A 50 -13.31 -16.21 9.71
N LEU A 51 -12.43 -15.20 9.55
CA LEU A 51 -12.19 -14.19 10.59
C LEU A 51 -13.44 -13.38 10.95
N THR A 52 -14.40 -13.26 10.02
CA THR A 52 -15.66 -12.55 10.24
C THR A 52 -16.67 -13.44 10.97
N GLU A 53 -16.79 -14.69 10.54
CA GLU A 53 -17.87 -15.60 10.97
C GLU A 53 -17.51 -16.46 12.20
N SER A 54 -16.23 -16.72 12.48
CA SER A 54 -15.79 -17.53 13.63
C SER A 54 -15.06 -16.68 14.69
N PRO A 55 -15.65 -16.50 15.89
CA PRO A 55 -14.95 -15.91 17.04
C PRO A 55 -13.64 -16.61 17.40
N GLU A 56 -13.57 -17.93 17.25
CA GLU A 56 -12.41 -18.74 17.58
C GLU A 56 -11.26 -18.48 16.59
N ALA A 57 -11.56 -18.45 15.30
CA ALA A 57 -10.59 -18.12 14.26
C ALA A 57 -10.05 -16.70 14.43
N PHE A 58 -10.93 -15.74 14.74
CA PHE A 58 -10.50 -14.38 15.06
C PHE A 58 -9.59 -14.33 16.29
N ALA A 59 -9.94 -15.03 17.37
CA ALA A 59 -9.11 -15.08 18.58
C ALA A 59 -7.73 -15.69 18.31
N GLN A 60 -7.65 -16.72 17.47
CA GLN A 60 -6.39 -17.32 17.03
C GLN A 60 -5.55 -16.35 16.19
N PHE A 61 -6.18 -15.63 15.24
CA PHE A 61 -5.53 -14.56 14.49
C PHE A 61 -5.01 -13.45 15.41
N SER A 62 -5.78 -13.01 16.41
CA SER A 62 -5.33 -12.00 17.38
C SER A 62 -4.09 -12.45 18.15
N ARG A 63 -4.05 -13.71 18.62
CA ARG A 63 -2.85 -14.26 19.29
C ARG A 63 -1.65 -14.34 18.35
N TRP A 64 -1.86 -14.75 17.09
CA TRP A 64 -0.81 -14.72 16.07
C TRP A 64 -0.30 -13.28 15.87
N LYS A 65 -1.21 -12.31 15.81
CA LYS A 65 -0.87 -10.91 15.62
C LYS A 65 -0.07 -10.34 16.79
N ASP A 66 -0.48 -10.64 18.01
CA ASP A 66 0.25 -10.24 19.22
C ASP A 66 1.65 -10.85 19.23
N ARG A 67 1.79 -12.12 18.84
CA ARG A 67 3.10 -12.77 18.69
C ARG A 67 3.94 -12.09 17.62
N MET A 68 3.37 -11.69 16.49
CA MET A 68 4.07 -10.96 15.43
C MET A 68 4.55 -9.59 15.92
N ARG A 69 3.73 -8.86 16.69
CA ARG A 69 4.08 -7.56 17.29
C ARG A 69 5.12 -7.67 18.41
N ALA A 70 5.11 -8.77 19.14
CA ALA A 70 6.08 -9.04 20.21
C ALA A 70 7.47 -9.40 19.68
N ARG A 71 7.62 -9.69 18.38
CA ARG A 71 8.93 -9.85 17.76
C ARG A 71 9.66 -8.52 17.84
N GLU A 72 10.95 -8.57 18.17
CA GLU A 72 11.77 -7.37 18.25
C GLU A 72 11.71 -6.63 16.90
N PRO A 73 11.35 -5.33 16.89
CA PRO A 73 11.35 -4.55 15.67
C PRO A 73 12.75 -4.57 15.07
N VAL A 74 12.90 -5.23 13.93
CA VAL A 74 14.19 -5.21 13.24
C VAL A 74 14.37 -3.81 12.66
N SER A 75 15.40 -3.12 13.14
CA SER A 75 15.90 -1.91 12.46
C SER A 75 16.31 -2.31 11.05
N MET A 76 15.60 -1.77 10.07
CA MET A 76 15.93 -1.97 8.65
C MET A 76 16.91 -0.90 8.15
N THR A 77 17.13 0.17 8.91
CA THR A 77 18.16 1.16 8.62
C THR A 77 19.55 0.54 8.74
N ASP A 78 20.44 0.92 7.83
CA ASP A 78 21.79 0.39 7.65
C ASP A 78 21.83 -1.11 7.30
N THR A 79 20.74 -1.62 6.72
CA THR A 79 20.66 -3.00 6.22
C THR A 79 20.57 -3.06 4.70
N VAL A 80 20.99 -4.20 4.15
CA VAL A 80 20.82 -4.51 2.73
C VAL A 80 19.61 -5.42 2.55
N VAL A 81 18.74 -5.05 1.61
CA VAL A 81 17.64 -5.90 1.14
C VAL A 81 17.89 -6.30 -0.30
N ILE A 82 17.51 -7.54 -0.62
CA ILE A 82 17.58 -8.09 -1.97
C ILE A 82 16.17 -8.00 -2.55
N ALA A 83 16.03 -7.23 -3.62
CA ALA A 83 14.81 -7.15 -4.38
C ALA A 83 14.81 -8.18 -5.50
N GLN A 84 13.70 -8.88 -5.67
CA GLN A 84 13.40 -9.61 -6.89
C GLN A 84 12.57 -8.71 -7.79
N THR A 85 13.10 -8.45 -8.99
CA THR A 85 12.45 -7.62 -10.00
C THR A 85 11.13 -8.25 -10.40
N ASP A 86 10.08 -7.44 -10.48
CA ASP A 86 8.72 -7.89 -10.77
C ASP A 86 8.25 -9.07 -9.89
N GLY A 87 8.81 -9.23 -8.68
CA GLY A 87 8.40 -10.28 -7.75
C GLY A 87 6.93 -10.18 -7.32
N PHE A 88 6.28 -9.05 -7.57
CA PHE A 88 4.84 -8.86 -7.38
C PHE A 88 4.00 -9.16 -8.63
N ALA A 89 4.61 -9.31 -9.81
CA ALA A 89 3.88 -9.41 -11.08
C ALA A 89 2.94 -10.64 -11.15
N ALA A 90 3.25 -11.74 -10.46
CA ALA A 90 2.36 -12.90 -10.38
C ALA A 90 1.01 -12.58 -9.68
N TRP A 91 1.00 -11.57 -8.82
CA TRP A 91 -0.19 -11.08 -8.11
C TRP A 91 -0.85 -9.89 -8.82
N ARG A 92 -0.22 -9.40 -9.89
CA ARG A 92 -0.73 -8.31 -10.73
C ARG A 92 -1.88 -8.85 -11.58
N MET A 93 -3.07 -8.89 -10.98
CA MET A 93 -4.29 -8.81 -11.77
C MET A 93 -4.38 -7.36 -12.26
N PRO A 94 -4.17 -7.07 -13.56
CA PRO A 94 -4.20 -5.70 -14.04
C PRO A 94 -5.60 -5.14 -13.75
N PHE A 95 -5.68 -4.19 -12.81
CA PHE A 95 -6.90 -3.41 -12.63
C PHE A 95 -6.96 -2.41 -13.78
N GLU A 96 -7.40 -2.88 -14.93
CA GLU A 96 -7.79 -1.98 -16.00
C GLU A 96 -8.93 -1.10 -15.47
N PRO A 97 -8.80 0.24 -15.59
CA PRO A 97 -9.90 1.13 -15.29
C PRO A 97 -11.14 0.66 -16.04
N ARG A 98 -12.24 0.42 -15.32
CA ARG A 98 -13.53 0.04 -15.93
C ARG A 98 -13.98 1.06 -16.98
N TYR A 99 -13.53 2.31 -16.85
CA TYR A 99 -13.76 3.40 -17.77
C TYR A 99 -12.42 3.96 -18.23
N PRO A 100 -12.30 4.36 -19.51
CA PRO A 100 -11.12 5.07 -20.00
C PRO A 100 -10.82 6.28 -19.11
N LEU A 101 -9.53 6.54 -18.87
CA LEU A 101 -9.12 7.76 -18.21
C LEU A 101 -9.42 8.94 -19.14
N GLU A 102 -10.16 9.93 -18.63
CA GLU A 102 -10.38 11.17 -19.35
C GLU A 102 -9.06 11.90 -19.56
N ALA A 103 -8.91 12.52 -20.74
CA ALA A 103 -7.75 13.36 -21.01
C ALA A 103 -7.75 14.57 -20.08
N LEU A 104 -6.56 14.93 -19.59
CA LEU A 104 -6.41 16.15 -18.81
C LEU A 104 -6.66 17.38 -19.70
N PRO A 105 -7.11 18.51 -19.11
CA PRO A 105 -7.07 19.79 -19.80
C PRO A 105 -5.64 20.10 -20.29
N GLU A 106 -5.52 20.63 -21.50
CA GLU A 106 -4.21 20.96 -22.12
C GLU A 106 -3.35 21.85 -21.23
N SER A 107 -3.96 22.80 -20.52
CA SER A 107 -3.26 23.68 -19.56
C SER A 107 -2.66 22.91 -18.39
N THR A 108 -3.34 21.88 -17.89
CA THR A 108 -2.85 21.02 -16.81
C THR A 108 -1.71 20.14 -17.30
N GLU A 109 -1.84 19.53 -18.48
CA GLU A 109 -0.79 18.70 -19.08
C GLU A 109 0.49 19.54 -19.36
N ALA A 110 0.33 20.72 -19.95
CA ALA A 110 1.44 21.65 -20.17
C ALA A 110 2.13 22.05 -18.86
N HIS A 111 1.35 22.29 -17.79
CA HIS A 111 1.90 22.58 -16.48
C HIS A 111 2.71 21.39 -15.92
N LEU A 112 2.16 20.17 -15.95
CA LEU A 112 2.84 18.96 -15.49
C LEU A 112 4.15 18.72 -16.25
N HIS A 113 4.17 18.97 -17.57
CA HIS A 113 5.38 18.89 -18.37
C HIS A 113 6.43 19.93 -17.98
N THR A 114 6.01 21.15 -17.65
CA THR A 114 6.93 22.25 -17.28
C THR A 114 7.65 21.97 -15.96
N ILE A 115 6.99 21.32 -15.02
CA ILE A 115 7.55 20.99 -13.69
C ILE A 115 8.17 19.58 -13.62
N LYS A 116 8.27 18.88 -14.76
CA LYS A 116 8.75 17.50 -14.80
C LYS A 116 10.26 17.44 -14.55
N ARG A 117 10.65 16.67 -13.54
CA ARG A 117 12.04 16.40 -13.17
C ARG A 117 12.71 15.50 -14.19
N ALA A 118 14.05 15.55 -14.19
CA ALA A 118 14.87 14.68 -15.03
C ALA A 118 14.53 13.20 -14.77
N THR A 119 14.51 12.42 -15.85
CA THR A 119 14.30 10.97 -15.77
C THR A 119 15.62 10.24 -15.98
N PHE A 120 15.66 8.98 -15.55
CA PHE A 120 16.82 8.11 -15.69
C PHE A 120 16.41 6.90 -16.56
N PRO A 121 16.32 7.07 -17.89
CA PRO A 121 15.71 6.07 -18.76
C PRO A 121 16.55 4.78 -18.85
N LEU A 122 17.87 4.92 -18.88
CA LEU A 122 18.79 3.76 -18.87
C LEU A 122 18.70 2.98 -17.56
N PHE A 123 18.56 3.68 -16.44
CA PHE A 123 18.35 3.07 -15.13
C PHE A 123 17.00 2.34 -15.05
N ALA A 124 15.92 2.98 -15.50
CA ALA A 124 14.59 2.36 -15.51
C ALA A 124 14.59 1.09 -16.38
N GLN A 125 15.20 1.16 -17.57
CA GLN A 125 15.35 0.01 -18.45
C GLN A 125 16.20 -1.10 -17.83
N MET A 126 17.32 -0.75 -17.17
CA MET A 126 18.17 -1.70 -16.47
C MET A 126 17.39 -2.44 -15.39
N LEU A 127 16.58 -1.74 -14.58
CA LEU A 127 15.75 -2.38 -13.57
C LEU A 127 14.67 -3.27 -14.21
N GLU A 128 13.96 -2.79 -15.23
CA GLU A 128 12.92 -3.56 -15.93
C GLU A 128 13.45 -4.87 -16.54
N GLN A 129 14.72 -4.90 -16.94
CA GLN A 129 15.35 -6.06 -17.56
C GLN A 129 16.09 -6.96 -16.56
N SER A 130 16.21 -6.53 -15.31
CA SER A 130 16.96 -7.27 -14.28
C SER A 130 16.15 -8.42 -13.69
N ASN A 131 16.83 -9.38 -13.06
CA ASN A 131 16.17 -10.39 -12.24
C ASN A 131 16.13 -9.99 -10.77
N SER A 132 17.19 -9.33 -10.29
CA SER A 132 17.33 -8.92 -8.90
C SER A 132 18.24 -7.71 -8.74
N PHE A 133 18.07 -7.00 -7.63
CA PHE A 133 18.93 -5.89 -7.27
C PHE A 133 19.04 -5.70 -5.75
N HIS A 134 20.10 -5.03 -5.31
CA HIS A 134 20.42 -4.87 -3.90
C HIS A 134 20.27 -3.39 -3.51
N LEU A 135 19.52 -3.13 -2.44
CA LEU A 135 19.36 -1.79 -1.87
C LEU A 135 19.97 -1.72 -0.48
N SER A 136 20.77 -0.67 -0.23
CA SER A 136 21.11 -0.25 1.13
C SER A 136 20.03 0.70 1.65
N LEU A 137 19.41 0.39 2.77
CA LEU A 137 18.39 1.23 3.40
C LEU A 137 19.06 2.21 4.38
N GLU A 138 19.06 3.51 4.09
CA GLU A 138 19.89 4.50 4.81
C GLU A 138 19.14 5.28 5.88
N LYS A 139 17.89 5.67 5.61
CA LYS A 139 17.11 6.54 6.51
C LYS A 139 15.64 6.20 6.39
N GLU A 140 14.99 5.90 7.51
CA GLU A 140 13.54 5.77 7.56
C GLU A 140 12.86 7.16 7.52
N LEU A 141 11.88 7.28 6.63
CA LEU A 141 11.06 8.47 6.43
C LEU A 141 9.67 8.34 7.05
N THR A 142 9.25 7.13 7.42
CA THR A 142 7.96 6.90 8.07
C THR A 142 7.95 7.55 9.45
N PRO A 143 6.95 8.40 9.76
CA PRO A 143 6.81 8.96 11.10
C PRO A 143 6.61 7.86 12.13
N ILE A 144 7.06 8.10 13.38
CA ILE A 144 6.89 7.18 14.51
C ILE A 144 5.41 6.79 14.72
N ASN A 145 4.46 7.65 14.31
CA ASN A 145 3.01 7.43 14.40
C ASN A 145 2.36 7.13 13.03
N GLY A 146 3.15 6.78 12.02
CA GLY A 146 2.65 6.48 10.68
C GLY A 146 1.74 5.24 10.69
N LEU A 147 0.70 5.25 9.86
CA LEU A 147 -0.22 4.13 9.68
C LEU A 147 0.57 2.84 9.39
N GLY A 148 0.44 1.87 10.30
CA GLY A 148 1.36 0.76 10.49
C GLY A 148 1.36 -0.32 9.41
N TYR A 149 1.06 -0.07 8.15
CA TYR A 149 1.21 -1.11 7.12
C TYR A 149 2.38 -0.88 6.19
N ALA A 150 3.02 0.30 6.24
CA ALA A 150 4.11 0.64 5.35
C ALA A 150 5.22 1.44 6.02
N ARG A 151 6.45 1.10 5.66
CA ARG A 151 7.68 1.82 6.05
C ARG A 151 8.38 2.32 4.81
N THR A 152 8.77 3.59 4.82
CA THR A 152 9.41 4.25 3.68
C THR A 152 10.85 4.58 4.05
N PHE A 153 11.79 4.27 3.16
CA PHE A 153 13.21 4.47 3.37
C PHE A 153 13.84 5.22 2.20
N VAL A 154 14.78 6.10 2.53
CA VAL A 154 15.83 6.50 1.59
C VAL A 154 16.76 5.32 1.40
N CYS A 155 17.12 5.01 0.16
CA CYS A 155 18.01 3.91 -0.15
C CYS A 155 18.93 4.23 -1.32
N THR A 156 19.99 3.44 -1.45
CA THR A 156 20.92 3.49 -2.58
C THR A 156 21.01 2.12 -3.22
N LEU A 157 21.01 2.10 -4.55
CA LEU A 157 21.18 0.89 -5.33
C LEU A 157 22.65 0.49 -5.35
N LEU A 158 22.96 -0.70 -4.83
CA LEU A 158 24.32 -1.22 -4.73
C LEU A 158 24.68 -2.06 -5.96
N GLN A 159 23.79 -2.98 -6.33
CA GLN A 159 24.04 -3.98 -7.37
C GLN A 159 22.77 -4.31 -8.13
N VAL A 160 22.92 -4.68 -9.40
CA VAL A 160 21.88 -5.27 -10.25
C VAL A 160 22.44 -6.53 -10.88
N ASP A 161 21.75 -7.66 -10.71
CA ASP A 161 22.18 -8.98 -11.19
C ASP A 161 23.65 -9.32 -10.84
N GLY A 162 24.06 -8.96 -9.63
CA GLY A 162 25.41 -9.19 -9.11
C GLY A 162 26.49 -8.26 -9.67
N GLN A 163 26.14 -7.26 -10.48
CA GLN A 163 27.06 -6.24 -10.99
C GLN A 163 26.88 -4.93 -10.23
N GLU A 164 27.99 -4.26 -9.92
CA GLU A 164 27.95 -2.91 -9.36
C GLU A 164 27.34 -1.92 -10.34
N VAL A 165 26.57 -0.99 -9.81
CA VAL A 165 25.84 -0.03 -10.63
C VAL A 165 26.78 1.09 -11.08
N ALA A 166 26.93 1.25 -12.39
CA ALA A 166 27.68 2.36 -12.98
C ALA A 166 26.96 3.71 -12.75
N GLY A 167 27.69 4.83 -12.90
CA GLY A 167 27.24 6.20 -12.58
C GLY A 167 26.05 6.79 -13.36
N ASN A 168 25.21 5.95 -13.95
CA ASN A 168 23.97 6.33 -14.65
C ASN A 168 22.70 6.12 -13.80
N ALA A 169 22.83 5.64 -12.56
CA ALA A 169 21.73 5.50 -11.61
C ALA A 169 21.55 6.75 -10.74
N PRO A 170 20.34 7.00 -10.22
CA PRO A 170 20.13 8.01 -9.18
C PRO A 170 20.97 7.70 -7.94
N ASP A 171 21.62 8.72 -7.36
CA ASP A 171 22.39 8.57 -6.11
C ASP A 171 21.53 8.05 -4.95
N LYS A 172 20.27 8.49 -4.92
CA LYS A 172 19.28 8.13 -3.91
C LYS A 172 17.95 7.77 -4.54
N LEU A 173 17.31 6.80 -3.92
CA LEU A 173 15.99 6.27 -4.25
C LEU A 173 15.13 6.25 -2.99
N CYS A 174 13.84 6.05 -3.19
CA CYS A 174 12.88 5.86 -2.12
C CYS A 174 12.24 4.49 -2.28
N VAL A 175 12.24 3.68 -1.22
CA VAL A 175 11.52 2.41 -1.20
C VAL A 175 10.44 2.44 -0.12
N LYS A 176 9.22 2.05 -0.48
CA LYS A 176 8.10 1.89 0.45
C LYS A 176 7.79 0.40 0.57
N ILE A 177 8.05 -0.16 1.73
CA ILE A 177 7.89 -1.58 2.06
C ILE A 177 6.59 -1.76 2.85
N PHE A 178 5.77 -2.71 2.44
CA PHE A 178 4.53 -3.10 3.10
C PHE A 178 4.75 -4.35 3.94
N ASP A 179 4.33 -4.29 5.20
CA ASP A 179 4.51 -5.39 6.15
C ASP A 179 3.27 -5.49 7.05
N ASP A 180 2.60 -6.64 6.95
CA ASP A 180 1.40 -6.95 7.71
C ASP A 180 1.64 -6.92 9.20
N SER A 181 2.85 -7.22 9.69
CA SER A 181 3.16 -7.32 11.12
C SER A 181 2.92 -6.01 11.88
N TYR A 182 3.13 -4.87 11.23
CA TYR A 182 2.93 -3.54 11.83
C TYR A 182 1.45 -3.12 11.85
N GLY A 183 0.58 -3.77 11.06
CA GLY A 183 -0.81 -3.35 10.90
C GLY A 183 -1.57 -3.35 12.22
N GLU A 184 -2.33 -2.31 12.50
CA GLU A 184 -3.23 -2.32 13.67
C GLU A 184 -4.45 -3.22 13.40
N VAL A 185 -4.87 -3.90 14.45
CA VAL A 185 -6.07 -4.77 14.48
C VAL A 185 -6.83 -4.24 15.67
N SER A 186 -7.95 -3.56 15.41
CA SER A 186 -8.78 -3.03 16.49
C SER A 186 -9.51 -4.15 17.23
N ASP A 187 -9.97 -3.83 18.43
CA ASP A 187 -10.60 -4.78 19.34
C ASP A 187 -11.81 -5.49 18.71
N ILE A 188 -12.06 -6.73 19.14
CA ILE A 188 -13.09 -7.68 18.68
C ILE A 188 -14.51 -7.10 18.76
N HIS A 189 -14.73 -6.12 19.64
CA HIS A 189 -16.02 -5.45 19.79
C HIS A 189 -16.35 -4.49 18.62
N SER A 190 -15.36 -4.21 17.76
CA SER A 190 -15.50 -3.38 16.56
C SER A 190 -15.52 -4.18 15.25
N ARG A 191 -15.86 -5.49 15.30
CA ARG A 191 -15.71 -6.43 14.17
C ARG A 191 -16.14 -5.89 12.80
N PRO A 192 -17.33 -5.29 12.61
CA PRO A 192 -17.74 -4.79 11.29
C PRO A 192 -16.81 -3.69 10.76
N LEU A 193 -16.37 -2.78 11.64
CA LEU A 193 -15.51 -1.66 11.28
C LEU A 193 -14.06 -2.11 11.05
N TRP A 194 -13.55 -3.00 11.90
CA TRP A 194 -12.21 -3.57 11.74
C TRP A 194 -12.05 -4.23 10.36
N MET A 195 -13.07 -4.97 9.91
CA MET A 195 -13.03 -5.67 8.63
C MET A 195 -12.94 -4.71 7.46
N GLN A 196 -13.49 -3.49 7.54
CA GLN A 196 -13.35 -2.48 6.49
C GLN A 196 -11.92 -1.93 6.42
N LEU A 197 -11.24 -1.90 7.56
CA LEU A 197 -9.85 -1.43 7.72
C LEU A 197 -8.82 -2.55 7.59
N PHE A 198 -9.26 -3.81 7.54
CA PHE A 198 -8.38 -4.96 7.34
C PHE A 198 -7.83 -4.93 5.93
N HIS A 199 -6.50 -4.83 5.86
CA HIS A 199 -5.74 -4.88 4.63
C HIS A 199 -4.60 -5.88 4.76
N THR A 200 -4.26 -6.49 3.64
CA THR A 200 -3.02 -7.24 3.48
C THR A 200 -1.98 -6.36 2.80
N ALA A 201 -0.69 -6.63 3.05
CA ALA A 201 0.42 -5.97 2.38
C ALA A 201 0.29 -6.08 0.85
N THR A 202 -0.17 -7.24 0.37
CA THR A 202 -0.49 -7.53 -1.05
C THR A 202 -1.59 -6.63 -1.60
N GLU A 203 -2.70 -6.43 -0.88
CA GLU A 203 -3.77 -5.52 -1.31
C GLU A 203 -3.28 -4.06 -1.34
N LEU A 204 -2.46 -3.66 -0.37
CA LEU A 204 -1.96 -2.29 -0.27
C LEU A 204 -0.97 -1.96 -1.39
N ILE A 205 0.00 -2.83 -1.65
CA ILE A 205 0.92 -2.63 -2.78
C ILE A 205 0.17 -2.62 -4.11
N GLN A 206 -0.83 -3.49 -4.29
CA GLN A 206 -1.63 -3.52 -5.50
C GLN A 206 -2.42 -2.21 -5.70
N ARG A 207 -3.02 -1.67 -4.64
CA ARG A 207 -3.69 -0.36 -4.68
C ARG A 207 -2.72 0.76 -5.05
N GLU A 208 -1.54 0.77 -4.46
CA GLU A 208 -0.50 1.77 -4.70
C GLU A 208 0.00 1.69 -6.15
N GLU A 209 0.34 0.49 -6.64
CA GLU A 209 0.76 0.23 -8.01
C GLU A 209 -0.31 0.66 -9.03
N ASN A 210 -1.58 0.32 -8.77
CA ASN A 210 -2.70 0.75 -9.61
C ASN A 210 -2.84 2.28 -9.65
N THR A 211 -2.62 2.94 -8.50
CA THR A 211 -2.64 4.40 -8.40
C THR A 211 -1.53 5.01 -9.24
N TYR A 212 -0.30 4.53 -9.12
CA TYR A 212 0.82 4.97 -9.96
C TYR A 212 0.53 4.73 -11.44
N THR A 213 0.03 3.56 -11.81
CA THR A 213 -0.29 3.21 -13.20
C THR A 213 -1.33 4.17 -13.80
N ARG A 214 -2.40 4.48 -13.05
CA ARG A 214 -3.43 5.44 -13.48
C ARG A 214 -2.92 6.87 -13.60
N LEU A 215 -1.98 7.24 -12.74
CA LEU A 215 -1.39 8.58 -12.68
C LEU A 215 -0.05 8.68 -13.42
N ARG A 216 0.20 7.78 -14.39
CA ARG A 216 1.47 7.75 -15.16
C ARG A 216 1.81 9.06 -15.85
N HIS A 217 0.82 9.83 -16.30
CA HIS A 217 1.02 11.14 -16.90
C HIS A 217 1.65 12.16 -15.93
N ALA A 218 1.50 11.96 -14.62
CA ALA A 218 2.03 12.84 -13.57
C ALA A 218 3.37 12.36 -12.96
N TRP A 219 3.96 11.26 -13.47
CA TRP A 219 5.26 10.78 -12.98
C TRP A 219 6.39 11.76 -13.30
N GLY A 220 7.28 11.94 -12.31
CA GLY A 220 8.37 12.90 -12.36
C GLY A 220 7.93 14.35 -12.18
N SER A 221 6.63 14.64 -12.07
CA SER A 221 6.10 15.99 -11.82
C SER A 221 5.38 16.03 -10.48
N ALA A 222 4.06 15.89 -10.47
CA ALA A 222 3.28 15.87 -9.24
C ALA A 222 3.51 14.58 -8.43
N LEU A 223 3.94 13.49 -9.09
CA LEU A 223 4.34 12.25 -8.45
C LEU A 223 5.84 12.00 -8.65
N PRO A 224 6.49 11.24 -7.74
CA PRO A 224 7.81 10.67 -8.00
C PRO A 224 7.83 9.82 -9.27
N TRP A 225 8.99 9.67 -9.90
CA TRP A 225 9.17 8.56 -10.83
C TRP A 225 8.96 7.22 -10.13
N TYR A 226 8.24 6.31 -10.80
CA TYR A 226 7.95 4.97 -10.32
C TYR A 226 8.79 3.95 -11.07
N TYR A 227 9.51 3.10 -10.33
CA TYR A 227 10.44 2.12 -10.89
C TYR A 227 9.97 0.66 -10.73
N GLY A 228 8.79 0.44 -10.16
CA GLY A 228 8.17 -0.88 -10.10
C GLY A 228 7.76 -1.33 -8.70
N ALA A 229 7.01 -2.43 -8.68
CA ALA A 229 6.63 -3.18 -7.50
C ALA A 229 7.46 -4.47 -7.45
N HIS A 230 8.09 -4.72 -6.31
CA HIS A 230 9.06 -5.79 -6.14
C HIS A 230 8.77 -6.56 -4.86
N SER A 231 9.27 -7.80 -4.79
CA SER A 231 9.40 -8.50 -3.50
C SER A 231 10.81 -8.26 -2.97
N PHE A 232 10.94 -8.10 -1.67
CA PHE A 232 12.20 -7.83 -0.98
C PHE A 232 12.44 -8.92 0.06
N THR A 233 13.67 -9.38 0.15
CA THR A 233 14.13 -10.30 1.19
C THR A 233 15.22 -9.63 1.99
N ASP A 234 15.10 -9.65 3.32
CA ASP A 234 16.15 -9.14 4.20
C ASP A 234 17.21 -10.20 4.54
N ILE A 235 18.22 -9.80 5.32
CA ILE A 235 19.30 -10.68 5.79
C ILE A 235 18.82 -11.83 6.70
N TYR A 236 17.59 -11.77 7.21
CA TYR A 236 16.98 -12.81 8.04
C TYR A 236 16.06 -13.73 7.23
N GLY A 237 15.96 -13.53 5.91
CA GLY A 237 15.10 -14.31 5.03
C GLY A 237 13.62 -13.95 5.10
N ARG A 238 13.26 -12.80 5.70
CA ARG A 238 11.88 -12.31 5.72
C ARG A 238 11.55 -11.69 4.39
N ASN A 239 10.37 -12.03 3.85
CA ASN A 239 9.88 -11.51 2.59
C ASN A 239 8.87 -10.39 2.81
N PHE A 240 9.03 -9.34 2.02
CA PHE A 240 8.16 -8.17 2.00
C PHE A 240 7.78 -7.84 0.56
N TYR A 241 6.75 -7.02 0.39
CA TYR A 241 6.45 -6.39 -0.88
C TYR A 241 6.67 -4.90 -0.77
N GLY A 242 7.13 -4.26 -1.83
CA GLY A 242 7.30 -2.81 -1.81
C GLY A 242 7.38 -2.19 -3.19
N ILE A 243 7.38 -0.87 -3.23
CA ILE A 243 7.57 -0.11 -4.46
C ILE A 243 8.86 0.70 -4.39
N LEU A 244 9.55 0.78 -5.53
CA LEU A 244 10.75 1.59 -5.71
C LEU A 244 10.40 2.85 -6.49
N MET A 245 10.87 4.00 -6.02
CA MET A 245 10.53 5.32 -6.54
C MET A 245 11.73 6.26 -6.51
N GLU A 246 11.60 7.37 -7.23
CA GLU A 246 12.49 8.53 -7.13
C GLU A 246 12.51 9.07 -5.70
N PHE A 247 13.70 9.36 -5.20
CA PHE A 247 13.86 10.21 -4.04
C PHE A 247 13.78 11.68 -4.45
N VAL A 248 12.80 12.42 -3.93
CA VAL A 248 12.65 13.85 -4.18
C VAL A 248 13.21 14.64 -2.99
N PRO A 249 14.40 15.24 -3.10
CA PRO A 249 14.93 16.10 -2.05
C PRO A 249 14.04 17.36 -1.91
N HIS A 250 13.77 17.79 -0.67
CA HIS A 250 13.08 19.05 -0.30
C HIS A 250 11.57 19.07 -0.08
N VAL A 251 10.97 18.04 0.53
CA VAL A 251 9.61 18.17 1.10
C VAL A 251 9.60 18.27 2.64
N GLU A 252 10.76 18.31 3.30
CA GLU A 252 10.84 18.38 4.77
C GLU A 252 10.35 19.70 5.38
N GLN A 253 10.27 20.80 4.61
CA GLN A 253 9.87 22.11 5.15
C GLN A 253 8.34 22.35 5.16
N ASP A 254 7.57 21.71 4.29
CA ASP A 254 6.11 21.91 4.22
C ASP A 254 5.27 20.70 4.68
N ILE A 255 5.86 19.50 4.83
CA ILE A 255 5.11 18.31 5.33
C ILE A 255 4.67 18.47 6.80
N LYS A 256 5.34 19.32 7.59
CA LYS A 256 4.83 19.65 8.94
C LYS A 256 3.50 20.41 8.90
N GLN A 257 3.14 21.01 7.77
CA GLN A 257 1.87 21.72 7.57
C GLN A 257 0.88 20.93 6.70
N PHE A 258 1.36 20.12 5.76
CA PHE A 258 0.52 19.18 5.02
C PHE A 258 0.29 17.91 5.85
N LYS A 259 -0.82 17.89 6.59
CA LYS A 259 -1.44 16.65 7.08
C LYS A 259 -1.89 15.82 5.87
N VAL A 260 -0.94 15.12 5.22
CA VAL A 260 -1.25 14.08 4.22
C VAL A 260 -2.12 12.97 4.83
N HIS A 261 -2.14 12.89 6.17
CA HIS A 261 -3.05 12.07 6.94
C HIS A 261 -4.54 12.34 6.62
N ASP A 262 -4.92 13.56 6.23
CA ASP A 262 -6.31 13.88 5.95
C ASP A 262 -6.69 13.53 4.49
N MET A 263 -5.81 13.64 3.49
CA MET A 263 -6.21 13.36 2.10
C MET A 263 -6.37 11.88 1.77
N LEU A 264 -5.49 10.99 2.25
CA LEU A 264 -5.70 9.55 2.03
C LEU A 264 -6.89 9.07 2.87
N PHE A 265 -7.02 9.51 4.12
CA PHE A 265 -8.13 9.12 4.98
C PHE A 265 -9.48 9.71 4.52
N GLU A 266 -9.51 10.92 3.95
CA GLU A 266 -10.70 11.51 3.31
C GLU A 266 -11.03 10.82 1.99
N PHE A 267 -10.06 10.44 1.14
CA PHE A 267 -10.36 9.65 -0.06
C PHE A 267 -10.96 8.28 0.24
N TYR A 268 -10.66 7.69 1.41
CA TYR A 268 -11.19 6.40 1.84
C TYR A 268 -12.46 6.50 2.71
N ASN A 269 -12.79 7.68 3.27
CA ASN A 269 -13.94 7.86 4.18
C ASN A 269 -14.90 8.99 3.82
N THR A 270 -14.75 9.69 2.69
CA THR A 270 -15.79 10.63 2.24
C THR A 270 -16.96 9.86 1.64
N PRO A 271 -18.17 9.92 2.21
CA PRO A 271 -19.37 9.61 1.45
C PRO A 271 -19.42 10.62 0.29
N THR A 272 -19.70 10.13 -0.91
CA THR A 272 -19.86 10.95 -2.12
C THR A 272 -21.07 11.87 -1.97
N SER A 273 -20.98 12.94 -1.17
CA SER A 273 -22.02 13.97 -1.10
C SER A 273 -21.77 14.96 -2.22
N ALA A 274 -22.55 14.83 -3.29
CA ALA A 274 -22.63 15.84 -4.32
C ALA A 274 -23.23 17.11 -3.71
N LYS A 275 -22.41 18.13 -3.44
CA LYS A 275 -22.91 19.48 -3.12
C LYS A 275 -23.57 20.07 -4.36
N GLN A 276 -24.90 20.05 -4.41
CA GLN A 276 -25.65 20.93 -5.31
C GLN A 276 -25.57 22.36 -4.78
N THR A 277 -24.81 23.21 -5.47
CA THR A 277 -24.92 24.67 -5.31
C THR A 277 -26.11 25.17 -6.12
N GLY A 278 -27.29 25.25 -5.49
CA GLY A 278 -28.44 25.96 -6.03
C GLY A 278 -28.24 27.47 -5.90
N ALA A 279 -28.14 28.17 -7.03
CA ALA A 279 -28.24 29.63 -7.07
C ALA A 279 -29.70 30.05 -6.81
N PRO A 280 -29.95 31.19 -6.13
CA PRO A 280 -31.31 31.67 -5.91
C PRO A 280 -31.89 32.24 -7.22
N ILE A 281 -32.97 31.64 -7.70
CA ILE A 281 -33.80 32.22 -8.77
C ILE A 281 -34.69 33.29 -8.12
N ARG A 282 -34.64 34.52 -8.66
CA ARG A 282 -35.61 35.59 -8.42
C ARG A 282 -36.81 35.42 -9.34
#